data_AF-A0A382EG27-F1
#
_entry.id   AF-A0A382EG27-F1
#
_cell.length_a   1.000
_cell.length_b   1.000
_cell.length_c   1.000
_cell.angle_alpha   90.00
_cell.angle_beta   90.00
_cell.angle_gamma   90.00
#
_symmetry.space_group_name_H-M   'P 1'
#
loop_
_entity.id
_entity.type
_entity.pdbx_description
1 polymer ?
#
loop_
_entity_poly.entity_id
_entity_poly.type
_entity_poly.pdbx_seq_one_letter_code
_entity_poly.pdbx_strand_id
1 'polypeptide(L)' 'VAIVDEIAAAAELVMGKAYGIPVAVVRGVDPAWFGDGSVVADVVRPPDEDLFR' A
#
# COMPACT_ATOMS: atom_id res chain seq x y z
N VAL A 1 -7.09 -9.42 0.77
CA VAL A 1 -6.67 -8.36 1.71
C VAL A 1 -5.50 -7.63 1.07
N ALA A 2 -5.55 -6.30 0.99
CA ALA A 2 -4.49 -5.50 0.37
C ALA A 2 -3.43 -5.12 1.40
N ILE A 3 -2.51 -6.05 1.69
CA ILE A 3 -1.46 -5.86 2.72
C ILE A 3 -0.61 -4.60 2.43
N VAL A 4 -0.39 -4.28 1.15
CA VAL A 4 0.33 -3.07 0.74
C VAL A 4 -0.35 -1.78 1.25
N ASP A 5 -1.67 -1.71 1.25
CA ASP A 5 -2.42 -0.54 1.72
C ASP A 5 -2.39 -0.42 3.25
N GLU A 6 -2.40 -1.55 3.97
CA GLU A 6 -2.24 -1.56 5.42
C GLU A 6 -0.86 -0.99 5.82
N ILE A 7 0.19 -1.41 5.13
CA ILE A 7 1.56 -0.91 5.33
C ILE A 7 1.64 0.59 4.96
N ALA A 8 1.07 0.98 3.83
CA ALA A 8 1.07 2.38 3.38
C ALA A 8 0.30 3.30 4.34
N ALA A 9 -0.85 2.85 4.85
CA ALA A 9 -1.63 3.59 5.83
C ALA A 9 -0.87 3.75 7.15
N ALA A 10 -0.20 2.69 7.63
CA ALA A 10 0.64 2.76 8.83
C ALA A 10 1.85 3.70 8.63
N ALA A 11 2.49 3.66 7.46
CA ALA A 11 3.58 4.56 7.11
C ALA A 11 3.14 6.03 7.09
N GLU A 12 1.97 6.32 6.53
CA GLU A 12 1.40 7.67 6.49
C GLU A 12 1.17 8.23 7.90
N LEU A 13 0.79 7.42 8.90
CA LEU A 13 0.60 7.89 10.26
C LEU A 13 1.88 8.47 10.88
N VAL A 14 3.05 7.91 10.57
CA VAL A 14 4.34 8.38 11.11
C VAL A 14 4.99 9.45 10.24
N MET A 15 4.71 9.44 8.93
CA MET A 15 5.15 10.48 8.01
C MET A 15 4.39 11.80 8.27
N GLY A 16 3.07 11.69 8.43
CA GLY A 16 2.14 12.79 8.61
C GLY A 16 2.05 13.72 7.38
N LYS A 17 0.86 14.29 7.18
CA LYS A 17 0.55 15.04 5.95
C LYS A 17 1.38 16.32 5.74
N ALA A 18 1.86 16.94 6.82
CA ALA A 18 2.49 18.26 6.78
C ALA A 18 3.83 18.34 7.51
N TYR A 19 4.36 17.22 8.02
CA TYR A 19 5.56 17.23 8.86
C TYR A 19 6.88 17.21 8.06
N GLY A 20 6.81 17.11 6.73
CA GLY A 20 7.99 17.08 5.89
C GLY A 20 8.83 15.80 6.08
N ILE A 21 8.21 14.70 6.51
CA ILE A 21 8.84 13.38 6.64
C ILE A 21 8.42 12.54 5.42
N PRO A 22 9.27 12.42 4.38
CA PRO A 22 8.85 11.84 3.10
C PRO A 22 8.97 10.32 3.02
N VAL A 23 9.59 9.67 4.01
CA VAL A 23 9.90 8.23 3.99
C VAL A 23 9.71 7.61 5.36
N ALA A 24 9.10 6.43 5.41
CA ALA A 24 9.08 5.53 6.55
C ALA A 24 9.72 4.19 6.18
N VAL A 25 10.47 3.59 7.10
CA VAL A 25 11.06 2.26 6.94
C VAL A 25 10.32 1.26 7.81
N VAL A 26 9.76 0.23 7.19
CA VAL A 26 9.04 -0.86 7.87
C VAL A 26 9.92 -2.10 7.92
N ARG A 27 9.99 -2.76 9.07
CA ARG A 27 10.82 -3.96 9.29
C ARG A 27 10.00 -5.06 9.97
N GLY A 28 10.42 -6.31 9.79
CA GLY A 28 9.80 -7.46 10.46
C GLY A 28 8.50 -7.94 9.83
N VAL A 29 8.21 -7.54 8.58
CA VAL A 29 7.11 -8.11 7.79
C VAL A 29 7.48 -9.53 7.33
N ASP A 30 6.46 -10.37 7.14
CA ASP A 30 6.66 -11.76 6.71
C ASP A 30 7.26 -11.79 5.30
N PRO A 31 8.44 -12.43 5.11
CA PRO A 31 9.05 -12.54 3.79
C PRO A 31 8.18 -13.23 2.73
N ALA A 32 7.24 -14.09 3.15
CA ALA A 32 6.34 -14.79 2.23
C ALA A 32 5.34 -13.86 1.53
N TRP A 33 5.18 -12.62 2.00
CA TRP A 33 4.31 -11.62 1.36
C TRP A 33 4.97 -10.89 0.19
N PHE A 34 6.27 -11.04 0.00
CA PHE A 34 6.99 -10.42 -1.10
C PHE A 34 6.89 -11.25 -2.39
N GLY A 35 6.82 -10.55 -3.51
CA GLY A 35 6.84 -11.09 -4.86
C GLY A 35 7.04 -9.95 -5.85
N ASP A 36 6.92 -10.23 -7.15
CA ASP A 36 7.14 -9.20 -8.18
C ASP A 36 6.18 -8.00 -8.01
N GLY A 37 4.91 -8.27 -7.72
CA GLY A 37 3.88 -7.30 -7.33
C GLY A 37 3.58 -6.19 -8.37
N SER A 38 2.32 -5.81 -8.50
CA SER A 38 1.91 -4.73 -9.40
C SER A 38 0.70 -3.99 -8.83
N VAL A 39 0.85 -2.70 -8.53
CA VAL A 39 -0.29 -1.88 -8.08
C VAL A 39 -1.38 -1.83 -9.14
N VAL A 40 -1.00 -1.68 -10.42
CA VAL A 40 -1.95 -1.55 -11.52
C VAL A 40 -2.70 -2.86 -11.77
N ALA A 41 -2.03 -4.00 -11.66
CA ALA A 41 -2.66 -5.29 -11.95
C ALA A 41 -3.34 -5.92 -10.72
N ASP A 42 -2.76 -5.73 -9.53
CA ASP A 42 -3.16 -6.46 -8.32
C ASP A 42 -4.03 -5.63 -7.36
N VAL A 43 -4.01 -4.29 -7.47
CA VAL A 43 -4.73 -3.38 -6.54
C VAL A 43 -5.83 -2.60 -7.26
N VAL A 44 -5.56 -2.05 -8.44
CA VAL A 44 -6.54 -1.26 -9.19
C VAL A 44 -7.58 -2.18 -9.83
N ARG A 45 -8.87 -1.93 -9.53
CA ARG A 45 -9.96 -2.66 -10.17
C ARG A 45 -10.17 -2.23 -11.64
N PRO A 46 -10.36 -3.17 -12.57
CA PRO A 46 -10.79 -2.87 -13.92
C PRO A 46 -12.12 -2.08 -13.94
N PRO A 47 -12.32 -1.16 -14.91
CA PRO A 47 -13.54 -0.33 -14.96
C PRO A 47 -14.84 -1.14 -15.07
N ASP A 48 -14.81 -2.28 -15.74
CA ASP A 48 -15.94 -3.20 -15.92
C ASP A 48 -16.27 -4.01 -14.67
N GLU A 49 -15.34 -4.12 -13.72
CA GLU A 49 -15.52 -4.78 -12.43
C GLU A 49 -15.82 -3.81 -11.28
N ASP A 50 -15.71 -2.50 -11.50
CA ASP A 50 -15.89 -1.47 -10.48
C ASP A 50 -17.30 -0.86 -10.48
N LEU A 51 -18.18 -1.42 -9.65
CA LEU A 51 -19.58 -0.98 -9.51
C LEU A 51 -19.76 0.41 -8.88
N PHE A 52 -18.70 1.00 -8.35
CA PHE A 52 -18.74 2.28 -7.61
C PHE A 52 -17.98 3.41 -8.32
N ARG A 53 -17.54 3.16 -9.55
CA ARG A 53 -16.79 4.11 -10.35
C ARG A 53 -17.67 5.20 -10.96
#